data_AF-A0A971GJU5-F1
#
_entry.id   AF-A0A971GJU5-F1
#
_cell.length_a   1.000
_cell.length_b   1.000
_cell.length_c   1.000
_cell.angle_alpha   90.00
_cell.angle_beta   90.00
_cell.angle_gamma   90.00
#
_symmetry.space_group_name_H-M   'P 1'
#
loop_
_entity.id
_entity.type
_entity.pdbx_description
1 polymer ?
#
loop_
_entity_poly.entity_id
_entity_poly.type
_entity_poly.pdbx_seq_one_letter_code
_entity_poly.pdbx_strand_id
1 'polypeptide(L)'
;SGAVYKQYYTDPMYTMQELEEIVKNWDEYAIGSDVYGYNVLYRDVDELDKIAGVFAYGKRATGYYMQFITNFYRVRVVGENIPVLKYSVYCKDTNDPVVKETVEKLFQYRQPLSAMTSK
;
A
#
# COMPACT_ATOMS: atom_id res chain seq x y z
N SER A 1 -7.74 18.31 1.62
CA SER A 1 -6.32 18.33 2.03
C SER A 1 -6.03 17.00 2.72
N GLY A 2 -5.27 16.12 2.06
CA GLY A 2 -4.79 14.90 2.69
C GLY A 2 -3.71 15.28 3.69
N ALA A 3 -3.95 15.04 4.98
CA ALA A 3 -2.90 15.15 5.99
C ALA A 3 -1.92 14.00 5.74
N VAL A 4 -0.97 14.19 4.84
CA VAL A 4 0.06 13.19 4.55
C VAL A 4 1.41 13.83 4.82
N TYR A 5 2.31 13.05 5.43
CA TYR A 5 3.75 13.32 5.60
C TYR A 5 4.22 14.13 6.81
N LYS A 6 3.61 14.00 7.99
CA LYS A 6 4.31 14.37 9.24
C LYS A 6 4.29 13.26 10.27
N GLN A 7 5.30 12.40 10.17
CA GLN A 7 6.03 11.76 11.28
C GLN A 7 5.29 10.80 12.22
N TYR A 8 3.99 10.57 12.05
CA TYR A 8 3.24 9.64 12.91
C TYR A 8 2.34 8.73 12.08
N TYR A 9 2.98 7.89 11.26
CA TYR A 9 2.37 6.58 11.02
C TYR A 9 2.38 5.86 12.38
N THR A 10 1.32 5.15 12.69
CA THR A 10 1.19 4.31 13.89
C THR A 10 2.39 3.35 13.99
N ASP A 11 3.42 3.73 14.75
CA ASP A 11 4.72 3.02 14.93
C ASP A 11 5.45 2.66 13.60
N PRO A 12 6.75 2.29 13.58
CA PRO A 12 7.65 2.50 12.45
C PRO A 12 7.48 1.44 11.34
N MET A 13 6.31 1.36 10.72
CA MET A 13 6.23 0.79 9.37
C MET A 13 6.92 1.79 8.45
N TYR A 14 8.06 1.41 7.88
CA TYR A 14 8.75 2.12 6.80
C TYR A 14 7.98 1.92 5.48
N THR A 15 6.69 2.27 5.53
CA THR A 15 5.60 1.87 4.62
C THR A 15 5.92 2.03 3.14
N MET A 16 6.59 3.12 2.76
CA MET A 16 6.91 3.38 1.35
C MET A 16 8.13 2.64 0.84
N GLN A 17 9.18 2.51 1.66
CA GLN A 17 10.38 1.79 1.24
C GLN A 17 10.09 0.29 1.13
N GLU A 18 9.39 -0.27 2.12
CA GLU A 18 8.96 -1.67 2.11
C GLU A 18 8.02 -1.95 0.94
N LEU A 19 7.05 -1.07 0.68
CA LEU A 19 6.19 -1.18 -0.50
C LEU A 19 6.99 -1.16 -1.81
N GLU A 20 7.93 -0.21 -1.94
CA GLU A 20 8.79 -0.15 -3.11
C GLU A 20 9.62 -1.42 -3.29
N GLU A 21 10.19 -1.97 -2.22
CA GLU A 21 10.99 -3.20 -2.27
C GLU A 21 10.14 -4.41 -2.68
N ILE A 22 8.95 -4.59 -2.09
CA ILE A 22 8.04 -5.68 -2.47
C ILE A 22 7.62 -5.57 -3.93
N VAL A 23 7.25 -4.37 -4.37
CA VAL A 23 6.83 -4.11 -5.77
C VAL A 23 8.00 -4.30 -6.74
N LYS A 24 9.21 -3.87 -6.39
CA LYS A 24 10.42 -4.07 -7.20
C LYS A 24 10.80 -5.54 -7.33
N ASN A 25 10.74 -6.29 -6.24
CA ASN A 25 11.12 -7.71 -6.20
C ASN A 25 10.03 -8.64 -6.72
N TRP A 26 8.83 -8.12 -6.96
CA TRP A 26 7.70 -8.85 -7.52
C TRP A 26 7.39 -10.14 -6.76
N ASP A 27 7.10 -10.03 -5.47
CA ASP A 27 6.61 -11.16 -4.68
C ASP A 27 5.17 -11.50 -5.09
N GLU A 28 5.00 -12.55 -5.91
CA GLU A 28 3.69 -13.01 -6.40
C GLU A 28 2.74 -13.49 -5.29
N TYR A 29 3.26 -13.83 -4.11
CA TYR A 29 2.45 -14.21 -2.96
C TYR A 29 1.97 -13.01 -2.13
N ALA A 30 2.63 -11.87 -2.32
CA ALA A 30 2.29 -10.61 -1.68
C ALA A 30 1.45 -9.71 -2.59
N ILE A 31 1.60 -9.79 -3.93
CA ILE A 31 0.99 -8.83 -4.85
C ILE A 31 -0.23 -9.42 -5.56
N GLY A 32 -1.40 -8.87 -5.26
CA GLY A 32 -2.63 -9.07 -6.03
C GLY A 32 -2.84 -7.95 -7.04
N SER A 33 -3.06 -8.30 -8.32
CA SER A 33 -3.43 -7.32 -9.34
C SER A 33 -4.90 -6.93 -9.27
N ASP A 34 -5.18 -5.64 -9.47
CA ASP A 34 -6.50 -5.10 -9.78
C ASP A 34 -6.46 -4.56 -11.23
N VAL A 35 -7.62 -4.36 -11.85
CA VAL A 35 -7.76 -3.75 -13.17
C VAL A 35 -7.06 -2.38 -13.22
N TYR A 36 -7.14 -1.65 -12.12
CA TYR A 36 -6.70 -0.25 -12.01
C TYR A 36 -5.42 -0.06 -11.18
N GLY A 37 -4.83 -1.13 -10.66
CA GLY A 37 -3.70 -1.02 -9.74
C GLY A 37 -3.33 -2.34 -9.07
N TYR A 38 -2.89 -2.26 -7.82
CA TYR A 38 -2.39 -3.40 -7.06
C TYR A 38 -2.78 -3.32 -5.59
N ASN A 39 -2.90 -4.50 -4.97
CA ASN A 39 -2.93 -4.70 -3.54
C ASN A 39 -1.68 -5.47 -3.14
N VAL A 40 -0.93 -4.97 -2.17
CA VAL A 40 0.27 -5.59 -1.62
C VAL A 40 -0.01 -6.00 -0.19
N LEU A 41 0.05 -7.30 0.08
CA LEU A 41 -0.16 -7.89 1.38
C LEU A 41 1.15 -7.87 2.17
N TYR A 42 1.10 -7.26 3.35
CA TYR A 42 2.17 -7.33 4.33
C TYR A 42 1.82 -8.41 5.36
N ARG A 43 2.63 -9.47 5.39
CA ARG A 43 2.43 -10.64 6.24
C ARG A 43 3.30 -10.55 7.48
N ASP A 44 2.84 -11.20 8.55
CA ASP A 44 3.68 -11.35 9.73
C ASP A 44 4.90 -12.23 9.41
N VAL A 45 6.05 -11.87 9.97
CA VAL A 45 7.33 -12.55 9.69
C VAL A 45 7.40 -13.96 10.26
N ASP A 46 6.70 -14.23 11.36
CA ASP A 46 6.69 -15.54 12.01
C ASP A 46 5.44 -16.35 11.63
N GLU A 47 4.35 -15.68 11.28
CA GLU A 47 3.06 -16.29 10.91
C GLU A 47 2.61 -15.78 9.52
N LEU A 48 3.19 -16.35 8.46
CA LEU A 48 2.97 -15.90 7.08
C LEU A 48 1.50 -15.95 6.63
N ASP A 49 0.63 -16.71 7.30
CA ASP A 49 -0.81 -16.74 7.03
C ASP A 49 -1.53 -15.48 7.52
N LYS A 50 -0.98 -14.78 8.52
CA LYS A 50 -1.54 -13.55 9.06
C LYS A 50 -1.12 -12.32 8.24
N ILE A 51 -2.10 -11.50 7.87
CA ILE A 51 -1.91 -10.26 7.13
C ILE A 51 -1.89 -9.09 8.11
N ALA A 52 -0.69 -8.62 8.45
CA ALA A 52 -0.48 -7.46 9.32
C ALA A 52 -0.93 -6.16 8.66
N GLY A 53 -0.77 -6.03 7.34
CA GLY A 53 -1.22 -4.84 6.62
C GLY A 53 -1.47 -5.05 5.13
N VAL A 54 -2.08 -4.05 4.51
CA VAL A 54 -2.37 -4.02 3.07
C VAL A 54 -2.06 -2.63 2.53
N PHE A 55 -1.27 -2.59 1.44
CA PHE A 55 -1.07 -1.39 0.64
C PHE A 55 -1.88 -1.52 -0.65
N ALA A 56 -2.86 -0.65 -0.86
CA ALA A 56 -3.62 -0.59 -2.10
C ALA A 56 -3.31 0.71 -2.84
N TYR A 57 -2.94 0.63 -4.11
CA TYR A 57 -2.63 1.80 -4.92
C TYR A 57 -3.03 1.63 -6.37
N GLY A 58 -3.37 2.73 -7.04
CA GLY A 58 -3.66 2.72 -8.46
C GLY A 58 -4.31 3.98 -9.01
N LYS A 59 -4.85 3.84 -10.22
CA LYS A 59 -5.38 4.96 -11.02
C LYS A 59 -6.70 4.58 -11.68
N ARG A 60 -7.72 5.39 -11.42
CA ARG A 60 -9.06 5.31 -12.00
C ARG A 60 -9.32 6.53 -12.88
N ALA A 61 -10.41 6.52 -13.63
CA ALA A 61 -10.82 7.66 -14.46
C ALA A 61 -10.99 8.96 -13.63
N THR A 62 -11.41 8.83 -12.38
CA THR A 62 -11.67 9.91 -11.41
C THR A 62 -10.41 10.45 -10.72
N GLY A 63 -9.27 9.74 -10.81
CA GLY A 63 -8.02 10.13 -10.15
C GLY A 63 -7.24 8.94 -9.62
N TYR A 64 -6.30 9.21 -8.72
CA TYR A 64 -5.42 8.23 -8.10
C TYR A 64 -5.99 7.78 -6.75
N TYR A 65 -5.57 6.60 -6.31
CA TYR A 65 -5.84 6.12 -4.96
C TYR A 65 -4.59 5.51 -4.34
N MET A 66 -4.48 5.69 -3.03
CA MET A 66 -3.45 5.10 -2.19
C MET A 66 -4.03 4.90 -0.80
N GLN A 67 -3.96 3.67 -0.29
CA GLN A 67 -4.56 3.29 0.99
C GLN A 67 -3.62 2.33 1.71
N PHE A 68 -3.30 2.65 2.96
CA PHE A 68 -2.49 1.81 3.83
C PHE A 68 -3.36 1.36 4.99
N ILE A 69 -3.57 0.06 5.06
CA ILE A 69 -4.42 -0.59 6.06
C ILE A 69 -3.52 -1.39 6.98
N THR A 70 -3.63 -1.17 8.28
CA THR A 70 -2.97 -1.96 9.30
C THR A 70 -4.05 -2.75 10.05
N ASN A 71 -3.95 -4.08 10.03
CA ASN A 71 -4.86 -4.97 10.74
C ASN A 71 -4.38 -5.21 12.17
N PHE A 72 -3.08 -5.43 12.32
CA PHE A 72 -2.39 -5.54 13.60
C PHE A 72 -0.91 -5.22 13.42
N TYR A 73 -0.21 -5.02 14.51
CA TYR A 73 1.25 -4.93 14.55
C TYR A 73 1.78 -5.67 15.77
N ARG A 74 2.99 -6.22 15.66
CA ARG A 74 3.66 -6.86 16.80
C ARG A 74 4.41 -5.84 17.62
N VAL A 75 4.18 -5.84 18.93
CA VAL A 75 4.95 -5.05 19.89
C VAL A 75 6.07 -5.88 20.50
N ARG A 76 5.89 -7.22 20.56
CA ARG A 76 6.87 -8.21 21.05
C ARG A 76 6.62 -9.55 20.36
N VAL A 77 7.51 -10.51 20.59
CA VAL A 77 7.43 -11.91 20.09
C VAL A 77 6.06 -12.56 20.33
N VAL A 78 5.34 -12.16 21.39
CA VAL A 78 4.07 -12.79 21.80
C VAL A 78 2.91 -11.80 21.86
N GLY A 79 3.10 -10.55 21.42
CA GLY A 79 2.12 -9.48 21.63
C GLY A 79 1.73 -8.78 20.33
N GLU A 80 0.48 -8.97 19.91
CA GLU A 80 -0.16 -8.23 18.83
C GLU A 80 -1.00 -7.07 19.38
N ASN A 81 -0.97 -5.93 18.70
CA ASN A 81 -1.87 -4.81 18.95
C ASN A 81 -2.70 -4.52 17.71
N ILE A 82 -3.98 -4.24 17.94
CA ILE A 82 -4.89 -3.79 16.89
C ILE A 82 -4.85 -2.26 16.88
N PRO A 83 -4.54 -1.61 15.75
CA PRO A 83 -4.50 -0.16 15.68
C PRO A 83 -5.92 0.40 15.85
N VAL A 84 -6.03 1.48 16.64
CA VAL A 84 -7.30 2.20 16.82
C VAL A 84 -7.79 2.78 15.49
N LEU A 85 -6.86 3.22 14.64
CA LEU A 85 -7.13 3.67 13.27
C LEU A 85 -6.52 2.67 12.30
N LYS A 86 -7.38 1.94 11.58
CA LYS A 86 -6.94 0.96 10.59
C LYS A 86 -6.28 1.58 9.37
N TYR A 87 -6.67 2.79 9.01
CA TYR A 87 -6.13 3.48 7.84
C TYR A 87 -5.08 4.50 8.27
N SER A 88 -3.82 4.25 7.91
CA SER A 88 -2.73 5.21 8.12
C SER A 88 -2.58 6.16 6.92
N VAL A 89 -3.00 5.71 5.73
CA VAL A 89 -3.24 6.56 4.56
C VAL A 89 -4.59 6.16 3.95
N TYR A 90 -5.42 7.15 3.63
CA TYR A 90 -6.65 6.93 2.89
C TYR A 90 -6.88 8.07 1.89
N CYS A 91 -6.49 7.84 0.65
CA CYS A 91 -6.76 8.73 -0.48
C CYS A 91 -7.49 7.93 -1.55
N LYS A 92 -8.69 8.37 -1.91
CA LYS A 92 -9.51 7.78 -2.95
C LYS A 92 -9.95 8.88 -3.90
N ASP A 93 -9.84 8.64 -5.20
CA ASP A 93 -10.26 9.58 -6.25
C ASP A 93 -9.63 10.97 -6.09
N THR A 94 -8.30 11.00 -5.90
CA THR A 94 -7.54 12.24 -5.68
C THR A 94 -6.66 12.60 -6.87
N ASN A 95 -6.49 13.90 -7.11
CA ASN A 95 -5.49 14.45 -8.03
C ASN A 95 -4.34 15.14 -7.27
N ASP A 96 -4.19 14.83 -5.98
CA ASP A 96 -3.08 15.31 -5.17
C ASP A 96 -1.74 14.97 -5.87
N PRO A 97 -0.87 15.96 -6.14
CA PRO A 97 0.37 15.74 -6.87
C PRO A 97 1.26 14.68 -6.24
N VAL A 98 1.28 14.59 -4.90
CA VAL A 98 2.18 13.66 -4.20
C VAL A 98 1.69 12.22 -4.34
N VAL A 99 0.37 12.00 -4.20
CA VAL A 99 -0.23 10.68 -4.42
C VAL A 99 -0.05 10.24 -5.88
N LYS A 100 -0.29 11.17 -6.82
CA LYS A 100 -0.07 10.91 -8.25
C LYS A 100 1.37 10.51 -8.55
N GLU A 101 2.35 11.31 -8.12
CA GLU A 101 3.77 11.03 -8.35
C GLU A 101 4.18 9.68 -7.76
N THR A 102 3.73 9.39 -6.54
CA THR A 102 4.03 8.13 -5.87
C THR A 102 3.46 6.93 -6.62
N VAL A 103 2.19 6.98 -7.04
CA VAL A 103 1.55 5.89 -7.80
C VAL A 103 2.21 5.70 -9.16
N GLU A 104 2.47 6.78 -9.89
CA GLU A 104 3.12 6.70 -11.20
C GLU A 104 4.55 6.15 -11.08
N LYS A 105 5.29 6.49 -10.03
CA LYS A 105 6.61 5.88 -9.72
C LYS A 105 6.49 4.37 -9.50
N LEU A 106 5.49 3.91 -8.72
CA LEU A 106 5.27 2.47 -8.52
C LEU A 106 4.88 1.76 -9.83
N PHE A 107 4.13 2.43 -10.71
CA PHE A 107 3.77 1.89 -12.02
C PHE A 107 4.95 1.80 -13.01
N GLN A 108 6.08 2.48 -12.76
CA GLN A 108 7.29 2.28 -13.55
C GLN A 108 7.85 0.86 -13.39
N TYR A 109 7.65 0.23 -12.22
CA TYR A 109 8.02 -1.17 -12.01
C TYR A 109 7.01 -2.11 -12.64
N ARG A 110 5.72 -1.78 -12.57
CA ARG A 110 4.67 -2.56 -13.25
C ARG A 110 3.40 -1.77 -13.52
N GLN A 111 2.97 -1.79 -14.78
CA GLN A 111 1.73 -1.16 -15.22
C GLN A 111 0.50 -2.01 -14.85
N PRO A 112 -0.65 -1.41 -14.50
CA PRO A 112 -1.89 -2.13 -14.26
C PRO A 112 -2.50 -2.66 -15.57
N LEU A 113 -3.45 -3.60 -15.47
CA LEU A 113 -4.08 -4.21 -16.64
C LEU A 113 -4.77 -3.19 -17.55
N SER A 114 -5.43 -2.18 -16.97
CA SER A 114 -6.09 -1.10 -17.71
C SER A 114 -5.15 -0.33 -18.65
N ALA A 115 -3.86 -0.24 -18.32
CA ALA A 115 -2.85 0.39 -19.17
C ALA A 115 -2.45 -0.49 -20.37
N MET A 116 -2.69 -1.81 -20.31
CA MET A 116 -2.36 -2.75 -21.39
C MET A 116 -3.46 -2.83 -22.45
N THR A 117 -4.72 -2.61 -22.07
CA THR A 117 -5.89 -2.64 -22.97
C THR A 117 -6.15 -1.34 -23.73
N SER A 118 -5.37 -0.29 -23.48
CA SER A 118 -5.56 1.03 -24.11
C SER A 118 -4.72 1.23 -25.39
N LYS A 119 -4.27 0.15 -26.02
CA LYS A 119 -3.53 0.16 -27.30
C LYS A 119 -4.38 -0.29 -28.46
#